data_AF-A0A366GPP8-F1
#
_entry.id   AF-A0A366GPP8-F1
#
_cell.length_a   1.000
_cell.length_b   1.000
_cell.length_c   1.000
_cell.angle_alpha   90.00
_cell.angle_beta   90.00
_cell.angle_gamma   90.00
#
_symmetry.space_group_name_H-M   'P 1'
#
loop_
_entity.id
_entity.type
_entity.pdbx_description
1 polymer ?
#
loop_
_entity_poly.entity_id
_entity_poly.type
_entity_poly.pdbx_seq_one_letter_code
_entity_poly.pdbx_strand_id
1 'polypeptide(L)'
;MKAYRFPLILLSSILIGGFIGYFMGADAVALKPLGDIFLNLMFTIVVPLVFFSIASSIANMDGLKRFGKIMSSMAGTFLFTSILAAIFMIIIVKVFPPAQGVVLELTQPDKAEKAVSVADQIVGIITVSDFSKLLSRENMLALIFFSILMGVATSAVGEKGKPFATFLQAGAEISMKVVSFIMYYAPIGLAAYFAALVGEFGPQLLGTYFRAAMVYYPASLIYFFVFFTFYAYLAGRKQGVQIFWKNMVSPTVTSLATCSSAASIPSNLEATKKMGISSDVRETVVLLGSTLHKDGSVLGGVLKIAFLFGIFNMEFEGPKTLAIALVVSLLVGTVMGAIPGGGMIGEMLIVSLYGFPPEALPIIAAISTIIDPPATVLNVTGDNACAVMTARLVEGKNWIKNKFA
;
A
#
# COMPACT_ATOMS: atom_id res chain seq x y z
N MET A 1 9.83 -18.89 12.96
CA MET A 1 10.62 -17.89 13.73
C MET A 1 11.50 -16.96 12.89
N LYS A 2 12.24 -17.42 11.85
CA LYS A 2 13.13 -16.52 11.06
C LYS A 2 12.40 -15.36 10.35
N ALA A 3 11.19 -15.57 9.84
CA ALA A 3 10.40 -14.54 9.15
C ALA A 3 9.99 -13.35 10.04
N TYR A 4 9.84 -13.56 11.35
CA TYR A 4 9.38 -12.55 12.30
C TYR A 4 10.52 -11.77 12.96
N ARG A 5 11.75 -12.28 12.89
CA ARG A 5 12.89 -11.65 13.56
C ARG A 5 13.09 -10.21 13.10
N PHE A 6 12.95 -9.96 11.80
CA PHE A 6 13.21 -8.65 11.24
C PHE A 6 12.15 -7.60 11.62
N PRO A 7 10.83 -7.85 11.45
CA PRO A 7 9.80 -6.97 12.00
C PRO A 7 9.93 -6.73 13.51
N LEU A 8 10.22 -7.77 14.30
CA LEU A 8 10.42 -7.64 15.75
C LEU A 8 11.63 -6.79 16.10
N ILE A 9 12.73 -6.88 15.34
CA ILE A 9 13.91 -6.03 15.51
C ILE A 9 13.54 -4.57 15.22
N LEU A 10 12.80 -4.29 14.14
CA LEU A 10 12.37 -2.92 13.83
C LEU A 10 11.46 -2.35 14.91
N LEU A 11 10.45 -3.12 15.34
CA LEU A 11 9.59 -2.79 16.47
C LEU A 11 10.40 -2.50 17.73
N SER A 12 11.37 -3.36 18.06
CA SER A 12 12.23 -3.18 19.23
C SER A 12 13.09 -1.91 19.09
N SER A 13 13.64 -1.64 17.91
CA SER A 13 14.38 -0.41 17.62
C SER A 13 13.52 0.84 17.77
N ILE A 14 12.27 0.81 17.30
CA ILE A 14 11.32 1.91 17.47
C ILE A 14 11.02 2.13 18.95
N LEU A 15 10.77 1.05 19.71
CA LEU A 15 10.51 1.13 21.15
C LEU A 15 11.73 1.64 21.92
N ILE A 16 12.92 1.11 21.63
CA ILE A 16 14.19 1.55 22.24
C ILE A 16 14.43 3.02 21.92
N GLY A 17 14.26 3.42 20.66
CA GLY A 17 14.31 4.82 20.24
C GLY A 17 13.34 5.67 21.04
N GLY A 18 12.07 5.26 21.12
CA GLY A 18 11.06 5.96 21.91
C GLY A 18 11.41 6.07 23.40
N PHE A 19 11.96 5.03 24.02
CA PHE A 19 12.45 5.10 25.40
C PHE A 19 13.61 6.09 25.55
N ILE A 20 14.59 6.05 24.64
CA ILE A 20 15.70 7.00 24.61
C ILE A 20 15.14 8.43 24.50
N GLY A 21 14.21 8.66 23.57
CA GLY A 21 13.53 9.95 23.40
C GLY A 21 12.80 10.42 24.66
N TYR A 22 12.03 9.53 25.29
CA TYR A 22 11.30 9.85 26.52
C TYR A 22 12.22 10.25 27.67
N PHE A 23 13.35 9.58 27.84
CA PHE A 23 14.30 9.88 28.93
C PHE A 23 15.24 11.05 28.62
N MET A 24 15.66 11.22 27.36
CA MET A 24 16.54 12.32 26.94
C MET A 24 15.79 13.62 26.66
N GLY A 25 14.47 13.57 26.42
CA GLY A 25 13.69 14.74 26.05
C GLY A 25 14.24 15.43 24.78
N ALA A 26 14.30 16.76 24.80
CA ALA A 26 14.77 17.55 23.65
C ALA A 26 16.21 17.24 23.21
N ASP A 27 17.08 16.72 24.10
CA ASP A 27 18.46 16.37 23.76
C ASP A 27 18.55 15.18 22.79
N ALA A 28 17.46 14.41 22.65
CA ALA A 28 17.39 13.31 21.69
C ALA A 28 17.51 13.77 20.22
N VAL A 29 17.30 15.05 19.93
CA VAL A 29 17.50 15.65 18.58
C VAL A 29 18.93 15.46 18.08
N ALA A 30 19.93 15.32 18.97
CA ALA A 30 21.31 15.01 18.58
C ALA A 30 21.46 13.69 17.80
N LEU A 31 20.50 12.76 17.93
CA LEU A 31 20.49 11.49 17.21
C LEU A 31 19.90 11.60 15.79
N LYS A 32 19.22 12.71 15.47
CA LYS A 32 18.53 12.93 14.18
C LYS A 32 19.40 12.63 12.94
N PRO A 33 20.69 13.00 12.85
CA PRO A 33 21.50 12.73 11.66
C PRO A 33 21.57 11.24 11.26
N LEU A 34 21.53 10.32 12.22
CA LEU A 34 21.51 8.88 11.95
C LEU A 34 20.19 8.44 11.31
N GLY A 35 19.09 9.06 11.74
CA GLY A 35 17.78 8.91 11.10
C GLY A 35 17.75 9.48 9.69
N ASP A 36 18.30 10.69 9.49
CA ASP A 36 18.31 11.36 8.19
C ASP A 36 19.05 10.57 7.12
N ILE A 37 20.18 9.92 7.47
CA ILE A 37 20.90 9.02 6.54
C ILE A 37 19.96 7.93 6.02
N PHE A 38 19.23 7.28 6.91
CA PHE A 38 18.30 6.22 6.53
C PHE A 38 17.16 6.74 5.64
N LEU A 39 16.57 7.88 6.01
CA LEU A 39 15.49 8.51 5.25
C LEU A 39 15.95 8.91 3.85
N ASN A 40 17.12 9.55 3.72
CA ASN A 40 17.67 10.00 2.44
C ASN A 40 17.96 8.83 1.49
N LEU A 41 18.53 7.75 2.00
CA LEU A 41 18.75 6.52 1.21
C LEU A 41 17.43 5.97 0.69
N MET A 42 16.43 5.91 1.57
CA MET A 42 15.14 5.38 1.19
C MET A 42 14.37 6.30 0.21
N PHE A 43 14.43 7.61 0.39
CA PHE A 43 13.82 8.56 -0.53
C PHE A 43 14.44 8.51 -1.93
N THR A 44 15.75 8.25 -2.02
CA THR A 44 16.46 8.16 -3.30
C THR A 44 16.03 6.92 -4.09
N ILE A 45 15.75 5.80 -3.43
CA ILE A 45 15.34 4.55 -4.11
C ILE A 45 13.86 4.55 -4.52
N VAL A 46 13.01 5.40 -3.94
CA VAL A 46 11.56 5.44 -4.25
C VAL A 46 11.27 5.76 -5.72
N VAL A 47 11.98 6.73 -6.31
CA VAL A 47 11.79 7.15 -7.71
C VAL A 47 12.02 6.00 -8.69
N PRO A 48 13.22 5.36 -8.75
CA PRO A 48 13.45 4.25 -9.67
C PRO A 48 12.54 3.05 -9.36
N LEU A 49 12.28 2.77 -8.08
CA LEU A 49 11.38 1.68 -7.69
C LEU A 49 9.98 1.86 -8.26
N VAL A 50 9.36 3.03 -8.04
CA VAL A 50 8.02 3.32 -8.57
C VAL A 50 8.01 3.23 -10.09
N PHE A 51 9.05 3.79 -10.74
CA PHE A 51 9.14 3.73 -12.20
C PHE A 51 9.15 2.30 -12.72
N PHE A 52 10.10 1.48 -12.24
CA PHE A 52 10.27 0.12 -12.71
C PHE A 52 9.10 -0.76 -12.32
N SER A 53 8.61 -0.68 -11.08
CA SER A 53 7.50 -1.51 -10.62
C SER A 53 6.20 -1.26 -11.39
N ILE A 54 5.84 0.01 -11.65
CA ILE A 54 4.61 0.31 -12.38
C ILE A 54 4.78 -0.04 -13.87
N ALA A 55 5.89 0.38 -14.48
CA ALA A 55 6.13 0.11 -15.90
C ALA A 55 6.23 -1.39 -16.17
N SER A 56 6.93 -2.17 -15.33
CA SER A 56 7.03 -3.63 -15.47
C SER A 56 5.70 -4.33 -15.28
N SER A 57 4.86 -3.85 -14.35
CA SER A 57 3.54 -4.44 -14.09
C SER A 57 2.61 -4.30 -15.29
N ILE A 58 2.67 -3.17 -15.99
CA ILE A 58 1.87 -2.92 -17.19
C ILE A 58 2.51 -3.57 -18.43
N ALA A 59 3.84 -3.55 -18.55
CA ALA A 59 4.56 -4.09 -19.71
C ALA A 59 4.43 -5.61 -19.87
N ASN A 60 4.27 -6.34 -18.77
CA ASN A 60 4.11 -7.80 -18.79
C ASN A 60 2.67 -8.26 -19.10
N MET A 61 1.79 -7.35 -19.52
CA MET A 61 0.44 -7.68 -19.98
C MET A 61 0.47 -8.22 -21.43
N ASP A 62 0.95 -9.46 -21.62
CA ASP A 62 0.95 -10.15 -22.93
C ASP A 62 -0.18 -11.19 -23.07
N GLY A 63 -0.78 -11.26 -24.26
CA GLY A 63 -2.03 -11.97 -24.52
C GLY A 63 -1.94 -13.44 -24.94
N LEU A 64 -2.73 -14.29 -24.25
CA LEU A 64 -3.47 -15.42 -24.82
C LEU A 64 -4.96 -15.09 -24.60
N LYS A 65 -5.88 -15.26 -25.56
CA LYS A 65 -7.29 -14.78 -25.42
C LYS A 65 -7.94 -15.09 -24.04
N ARG A 66 -7.65 -16.27 -23.48
CA ARG A 66 -8.06 -16.66 -22.12
C ARG A 66 -7.24 -15.96 -21.03
N PHE A 67 -5.91 -15.99 -21.12
CA PHE A 67 -5.02 -15.32 -20.17
C PHE A 67 -5.24 -13.79 -20.13
N GLY A 68 -5.41 -13.12 -21.27
CA GLY A 68 -5.74 -11.69 -21.36
C GLY A 68 -7.11 -11.38 -20.74
N LYS A 69 -8.10 -12.29 -20.89
CA LYS A 69 -9.38 -12.17 -20.18
C LYS A 69 -9.20 -12.32 -18.67
N ILE A 70 -8.35 -13.25 -18.21
CA ILE A 70 -8.02 -13.43 -16.78
C ILE A 70 -7.35 -12.16 -16.25
N MET A 71 -6.30 -11.67 -16.91
CA MET A 71 -5.53 -10.48 -16.52
C MET A 71 -6.39 -9.21 -16.48
N SER A 72 -7.19 -8.96 -17.51
CA SER A 72 -8.09 -7.79 -17.55
C SER A 72 -9.22 -7.89 -16.51
N SER A 73 -9.79 -9.08 -16.31
CA SER A 73 -10.79 -9.30 -15.26
C SER A 73 -10.18 -9.12 -13.87
N MET A 74 -8.97 -9.65 -13.65
CA MET A 74 -8.20 -9.50 -12.40
C MET A 74 -7.90 -8.03 -12.11
N ALA A 75 -7.29 -7.32 -13.06
CA ALA A 75 -6.98 -5.89 -12.91
C ALA A 75 -8.24 -5.07 -12.63
N GLY A 76 -9.34 -5.35 -13.35
CA GLY A 76 -10.64 -4.73 -13.09
C GLY A 76 -11.16 -5.01 -11.68
N THR A 77 -11.04 -6.26 -11.20
CA THR A 77 -11.45 -6.60 -9.82
C THR A 77 -10.57 -5.94 -8.77
N PHE A 78 -9.24 -5.93 -8.93
CA PHE A 78 -8.31 -5.28 -8.01
C PHE A 78 -8.60 -3.78 -7.89
N LEU A 79 -8.77 -3.11 -9.04
CA LEU A 79 -9.08 -1.69 -9.05
C LEU A 79 -10.45 -1.42 -8.40
N PHE A 80 -11.45 -2.25 -8.69
CA PHE A 80 -12.79 -2.12 -8.12
C PHE A 80 -12.78 -2.25 -6.59
N THR A 81 -12.13 -3.29 -6.04
CA THR A 81 -12.04 -3.49 -4.59
C THR A 81 -11.24 -2.39 -3.92
N SER A 82 -10.09 -2.01 -4.51
CA SER A 82 -9.24 -0.97 -3.95
C SER A 82 -9.93 0.40 -3.95
N ILE A 83 -10.72 0.75 -4.98
CA ILE A 83 -11.51 1.99 -4.99
C ILE A 83 -12.57 1.97 -3.87
N LEU A 84 -13.27 0.85 -3.69
CA LEU A 84 -14.27 0.73 -2.62
C LEU A 84 -13.63 0.79 -1.23
N ALA A 85 -12.48 0.14 -1.05
CA ALA A 85 -11.63 0.24 0.14
C ALA A 85 -11.26 1.69 0.47
N ALA A 86 -10.75 2.42 -0.53
CA ALA A 86 -10.36 3.83 -0.36
C ALA A 86 -11.57 4.71 0.00
N ILE A 87 -12.68 4.59 -0.74
CA ILE A 87 -13.91 5.38 -0.48
C ILE A 87 -14.45 5.08 0.91
N PHE A 88 -14.54 3.79 1.27
CA PHE A 88 -14.99 3.38 2.60
C PHE A 88 -14.14 4.02 3.69
N MET A 89 -12.82 3.94 3.57
CA MET A 89 -11.95 4.50 4.58
C MET A 89 -11.98 6.02 4.61
N ILE A 90 -12.13 6.69 3.47
CA ILE A 90 -12.30 8.15 3.39
C ILE A 90 -13.54 8.56 4.19
N ILE A 91 -14.65 7.84 4.04
CA ILE A 91 -15.86 8.10 4.83
C ILE A 91 -15.58 7.92 6.32
N ILE A 92 -14.93 6.82 6.71
CA ILE A 92 -14.60 6.53 8.10
C ILE A 92 -13.74 7.62 8.72
N VAL A 93 -12.63 8.03 8.09
CA VAL A 93 -11.72 9.04 8.67
C VAL A 93 -12.32 10.44 8.70
N LYS A 94 -13.32 10.74 7.85
CA LYS A 94 -14.08 11.98 7.95
C LYS A 94 -15.02 12.00 9.14
N VAL A 95 -15.66 10.86 9.43
CA VAL A 95 -16.56 10.73 10.60
C VAL A 95 -15.76 10.62 11.90
N PHE A 96 -14.62 9.94 11.85
CA PHE A 96 -13.73 9.70 12.98
C PHE A 96 -12.31 10.19 12.65
N PRO A 97 -12.04 11.52 12.77
CA PRO A 97 -10.74 12.08 12.44
C PRO A 97 -9.63 11.46 13.30
N PRO A 98 -8.62 10.82 12.70
CA PRO A 98 -7.65 10.03 13.45
C PRO A 98 -6.68 10.91 14.26
N ALA A 99 -6.48 12.16 13.84
CA ALA A 99 -5.55 13.13 14.44
C ALA A 99 -6.21 14.22 15.30
N GLN A 100 -7.48 14.06 15.68
CA GLN A 100 -8.23 15.10 16.41
C GLN A 100 -7.58 15.49 17.76
N GLY A 101 -7.42 16.78 18.03
CA GLY A 101 -6.94 17.25 19.35
C GLY A 101 -5.43 17.17 19.57
N VAL A 102 -4.65 16.99 18.50
CA VAL A 102 -3.19 17.23 18.52
C VAL A 102 -2.86 18.36 17.58
N VAL A 103 -2.23 19.40 18.13
CA VAL A 103 -1.63 20.49 17.37
C VAL A 103 -0.13 20.33 17.59
N LEU A 104 0.58 19.83 16.58
CA LEU A 104 2.03 19.94 16.56
C LEU A 104 2.38 21.22 15.81
N GLU A 105 3.30 22.02 16.35
CA GLU A 105 3.90 23.13 15.62
C GLU A 105 4.93 22.58 14.63
N LEU A 106 4.46 21.84 13.63
CA LEU A 106 5.28 21.36 12.52
C LEU A 106 5.22 22.36 11.37
N THR A 107 6.36 22.63 10.75
CA THR A 107 6.41 23.43 9.52
C THR A 107 5.50 22.79 8.48
N GLN A 108 4.50 23.53 8.01
CA GLN A 108 3.64 23.06 6.93
C GLN A 108 4.49 22.77 5.69
N PRO A 109 4.14 21.74 4.90
CA PRO A 109 4.85 21.48 3.66
C PRO A 109 4.80 22.71 2.74
N ASP A 110 5.93 23.08 2.14
CA ASP A 110 6.12 24.26 1.26
C ASP A 110 5.14 24.35 0.07
N LYS A 111 4.34 23.30 -0.17
CA LYS A 111 3.33 23.22 -1.23
C LYS A 111 2.06 24.06 -0.98
N ALA A 112 1.96 24.82 0.12
CA ALA A 112 0.74 25.55 0.46
C ALA A 112 0.55 26.93 -0.23
N GLU A 113 1.56 27.53 -0.88
CA GLU A 113 1.52 28.98 -1.16
C GLU A 113 1.53 29.46 -2.62
N LYS A 114 1.16 28.65 -3.62
CA LYS A 114 0.95 29.20 -4.97
C LYS A 114 -0.44 28.89 -5.53
N ALA A 115 -1.20 29.96 -5.74
CA ALA A 115 -2.41 30.01 -6.56
C ALA A 115 -2.05 29.68 -8.02
N VAL A 116 -1.69 28.43 -8.27
CA VAL A 116 -1.54 27.88 -9.61
C VAL A 116 -2.95 27.59 -10.12
N SER A 117 -3.26 28.01 -11.36
CA SER A 117 -4.52 27.72 -12.03
C SER A 117 -4.86 26.23 -11.90
N VAL A 118 -6.14 25.91 -11.64
CA VAL A 118 -6.59 24.51 -11.56
C VAL A 118 -6.19 23.71 -12.80
N ALA A 119 -6.16 24.36 -13.97
CA ALA A 119 -5.70 23.74 -15.22
C ALA A 119 -4.20 23.41 -15.19
N ASP A 120 -3.35 24.34 -14.75
CA ASP A 120 -1.90 24.13 -14.64
C ASP A 120 -1.55 23.11 -13.55
N GLN A 121 -2.35 23.02 -12.50
CA GLN A 121 -2.23 21.98 -11.48
C GLN A 121 -2.63 20.61 -12.02
N ILE A 122 -3.69 20.51 -12.84
CA ILE A 122 -4.07 19.25 -13.49
C ILE A 122 -2.97 18.79 -14.44
N VAL A 123 -2.41 19.70 -15.25
CA VAL A 123 -1.28 19.40 -16.13
C VAL A 123 -0.08 18.94 -15.31
N GLY A 124 0.30 19.66 -14.24
CA GLY A 124 1.41 19.28 -13.36
C GLY A 124 1.21 17.99 -12.56
N ILE A 125 -0.01 17.49 -12.43
CA ILE A 125 -0.29 16.17 -11.83
C ILE A 125 0.12 15.04 -12.78
N ILE A 126 -0.03 15.23 -14.09
CA ILE A 126 0.16 14.16 -15.09
C ILE A 126 1.41 14.34 -15.95
N THR A 127 1.97 15.55 -16.05
CA THR A 127 3.14 15.84 -16.87
C THR A 127 4.15 16.74 -16.16
N VAL A 128 5.36 16.76 -16.72
CA VAL A 128 6.41 17.72 -16.38
C VAL A 128 6.94 18.34 -17.67
N SER A 129 7.54 19.54 -17.56
CA SER A 129 8.08 20.26 -18.73
C SER A 129 9.34 19.63 -19.32
N ASP A 130 10.02 18.76 -18.58
CA ASP A 130 11.31 18.16 -18.96
C ASP A 130 11.44 16.76 -18.34
N PHE A 131 12.02 15.81 -19.07
CA PHE A 131 12.20 14.43 -18.62
C PHE A 131 12.97 14.33 -17.28
N SER A 132 13.99 15.15 -17.08
CA SER A 132 14.79 15.17 -15.85
C SER A 132 13.96 15.43 -14.60
N LYS A 133 12.86 16.20 -14.74
CA LYS A 133 11.95 16.51 -13.64
C LYS A 133 11.10 15.31 -13.21
N LEU A 134 10.93 14.29 -14.05
CA LEU A 134 10.28 13.03 -13.66
C LEU A 134 11.06 12.31 -12.55
N LEU A 135 12.38 12.53 -12.49
CA LEU A 135 13.24 11.90 -11.49
C LEU A 135 13.15 12.59 -10.12
N SER A 136 12.40 13.69 -10.01
CA SER A 136 12.16 14.37 -8.73
C SER A 136 10.98 13.76 -7.98
N ARG A 137 11.16 13.60 -6.66
CA ARG A 137 10.10 13.21 -5.72
C ARG A 137 8.92 14.18 -5.70
N GLU A 138 9.13 15.43 -6.10
CA GLU A 138 8.05 16.42 -6.16
C GLU A 138 7.04 16.13 -7.27
N ASN A 139 7.46 15.40 -8.32
CA ASN A 139 6.67 15.10 -9.52
C ASN A 139 6.30 13.61 -9.62
N MET A 140 6.15 12.93 -8.48
CA MET A 140 5.90 11.49 -8.45
C MET A 140 4.61 11.07 -9.18
N LEU A 141 3.54 11.88 -9.19
CA LEU A 141 2.33 11.56 -9.96
C LEU A 141 2.59 11.56 -11.47
N ALA A 142 3.36 12.53 -11.97
CA ALA A 142 3.75 12.59 -13.37
C ALA A 142 4.67 11.41 -13.75
N LEU A 143 5.59 11.02 -12.86
CA LEU A 143 6.40 9.80 -13.03
C LEU A 143 5.53 8.55 -13.15
N ILE A 144 4.53 8.41 -12.28
CA ILE A 144 3.61 7.27 -12.30
C ILE A 144 2.84 7.22 -13.61
N PHE A 145 2.27 8.34 -14.05
CA PHE A 145 1.55 8.41 -15.31
C PHE A 145 2.48 8.06 -16.49
N PHE A 146 3.69 8.60 -16.50
CA PHE A 146 4.72 8.27 -17.47
C PHE A 146 5.08 6.76 -17.45
N SER A 147 5.22 6.14 -16.27
CA SER A 147 5.48 4.70 -16.13
C SER A 147 4.36 3.84 -16.69
N ILE A 148 3.10 4.25 -16.49
CA ILE A 148 1.94 3.56 -17.09
C ILE A 148 2.05 3.64 -18.62
N LEU A 149 2.26 4.83 -19.19
CA LEU A 149 2.41 5.00 -20.63
C LEU A 149 3.58 4.18 -21.19
N MET A 150 4.72 4.18 -20.51
CA MET A 150 5.89 3.37 -20.89
C MET A 150 5.57 1.88 -20.87
N GLY A 151 4.88 1.40 -19.84
CA GLY A 151 4.46 0.01 -19.76
C GLY A 151 3.46 -0.37 -20.87
N VAL A 152 2.45 0.48 -21.11
CA VAL A 152 1.47 0.28 -22.20
C VAL A 152 2.17 0.26 -23.56
N ALA A 153 3.07 1.21 -23.81
CA ALA A 153 3.83 1.27 -25.05
C ALA A 153 4.72 0.03 -25.23
N THR A 154 5.37 -0.44 -24.16
CA THR A 154 6.19 -1.65 -24.18
C THR A 154 5.37 -2.88 -24.59
N SER A 155 4.20 -3.06 -24.00
CA SER A 155 3.26 -4.14 -24.35
C SER A 155 2.71 -3.98 -25.77
N ALA A 156 2.32 -2.76 -26.17
CA ALA A 156 1.73 -2.48 -27.48
C ALA A 156 2.68 -2.73 -28.66
N VAL A 157 3.99 -2.67 -28.44
CA VAL A 157 5.03 -2.97 -29.44
C VAL A 157 5.16 -4.49 -29.70
N GLY A 158 4.55 -5.34 -28.87
CA GLY A 158 4.51 -6.79 -29.04
C GLY A 158 5.87 -7.45 -28.87
N GLU A 159 6.23 -8.38 -29.75
CA GLU A 159 7.49 -9.15 -29.65
C GLU A 159 8.75 -8.29 -29.49
N LYS A 160 8.80 -7.12 -30.15
CA LYS A 160 9.94 -6.19 -30.03
C LYS A 160 10.03 -5.53 -28.65
N GLY A 161 8.94 -5.47 -27.90
CA GLY A 161 8.88 -4.90 -26.55
C GLY A 161 9.38 -5.86 -25.47
N LYS A 162 9.40 -7.17 -25.72
CA LYS A 162 9.78 -8.19 -24.72
C LYS A 162 11.14 -7.97 -24.06
N PRO A 163 12.24 -7.66 -24.78
CA PRO A 163 13.52 -7.39 -24.13
C PRO A 163 13.46 -6.23 -23.14
N PHE A 164 12.67 -5.19 -23.46
CA PHE A 164 12.48 -4.04 -22.59
C PHE A 164 11.57 -4.38 -21.40
N ALA A 165 10.52 -5.19 -21.59
CA ALA A 165 9.69 -5.69 -20.49
C ALA A 165 10.53 -6.49 -19.47
N THR A 166 11.42 -7.36 -19.94
CA THR A 166 12.39 -8.08 -19.09
C THR A 166 13.32 -7.13 -18.34
N PHE A 167 13.84 -6.09 -19.02
CA PHE A 167 14.64 -5.06 -18.37
C PHE A 167 13.86 -4.32 -17.28
N LEU A 168 12.62 -3.92 -17.54
CA LEU A 168 11.77 -3.26 -16.55
C LEU A 168 11.52 -4.15 -15.32
N GLN A 169 11.26 -5.44 -15.54
CA GLN A 169 11.08 -6.41 -14.46
C GLN A 169 12.36 -6.59 -13.63
N ALA A 170 13.51 -6.75 -14.29
CA ALA A 170 14.80 -6.83 -13.60
C ALA A 170 15.08 -5.55 -12.81
N GLY A 171 14.77 -4.38 -13.36
CA GLY A 171 14.89 -3.09 -12.67
C GLY A 171 14.04 -3.00 -11.40
N ALA A 172 12.82 -3.54 -11.43
CA ALA A 172 11.94 -3.59 -10.26
C ALA A 172 12.52 -4.51 -9.17
N GLU A 173 12.99 -5.70 -9.55
CA GLU A 173 13.62 -6.65 -8.63
C GLU A 173 14.92 -6.11 -8.03
N ILE A 174 15.77 -5.48 -8.84
CA ILE A 174 17.01 -4.82 -8.39
C ILE A 174 16.68 -3.68 -7.42
N SER A 175 15.67 -2.85 -7.74
CA SER A 175 15.25 -1.75 -6.86
C SER A 175 14.78 -2.27 -5.50
N MET A 176 13.99 -3.35 -5.48
CA MET A 176 13.60 -4.03 -4.24
C MET A 176 14.79 -4.63 -3.48
N LYS A 177 15.83 -5.09 -4.19
CA LYS A 177 17.05 -5.60 -3.57
C LYS A 177 17.85 -4.47 -2.91
N VAL A 178 17.93 -3.30 -3.54
CA VAL A 178 18.54 -2.11 -2.94
C VAL A 178 17.79 -1.68 -1.67
N VAL A 179 16.45 -1.66 -1.70
CA VAL A 179 15.64 -1.45 -0.49
C VAL A 179 16.05 -2.43 0.61
N SER A 180 16.19 -3.72 0.28
CA SER A 180 16.62 -4.74 1.25
C SER A 180 18.00 -4.46 1.85
N PHE A 181 18.92 -3.86 1.09
CA PHE A 181 20.22 -3.44 1.61
C PHE A 181 20.12 -2.27 2.59
N ILE A 182 19.32 -1.26 2.24
CA ILE A 182 19.07 -0.10 3.11
C ILE A 182 18.39 -0.54 4.42
N MET A 183 17.50 -1.54 4.34
CA MET A 183 16.81 -2.09 5.50
C MET A 183 17.73 -2.75 6.55
N TYR A 184 18.98 -3.10 6.22
CA TYR A 184 19.95 -3.52 7.26
C TYR A 184 20.34 -2.37 8.21
N TYR A 185 20.29 -1.12 7.74
CA TYR A 185 20.55 0.07 8.54
C TYR A 185 19.29 0.60 9.25
N ALA A 186 18.10 0.15 8.82
CA ALA A 186 16.82 0.58 9.39
C ALA A 186 16.74 0.49 10.94
N PRO A 187 17.26 -0.55 11.62
CA PRO A 187 17.23 -0.60 13.09
C PRO A 187 17.92 0.59 13.77
N ILE A 188 19.01 1.10 13.20
CA ILE A 188 19.76 2.24 13.74
C ILE A 188 19.05 3.54 13.38
N GLY A 189 18.73 3.72 12.09
CA GLY A 189 18.09 4.93 11.59
C GLY A 189 16.73 5.18 12.24
N LEU A 190 15.89 4.13 12.36
CA LEU A 190 14.60 4.24 13.04
C LEU A 190 14.75 4.53 14.53
N ALA A 191 15.64 3.84 15.26
CA ALA A 191 15.82 4.08 16.69
C ALA A 191 16.25 5.53 16.96
N ALA A 192 17.26 6.01 16.24
CA ALA A 192 17.78 7.36 16.39
C ALA A 192 16.73 8.43 16.07
N TYR A 193 15.94 8.19 15.03
CA TYR A 193 14.90 9.11 14.63
C TYR A 193 13.71 9.13 15.59
N PHE A 194 13.24 7.96 16.02
CA PHE A 194 12.15 7.87 17.01
C PHE A 194 12.57 8.43 18.35
N ALA A 195 13.85 8.35 18.72
CA ALA A 195 14.38 9.06 19.88
C ALA A 195 14.20 10.57 19.75
N ALA A 196 14.65 11.18 18.64
CA ALA A 196 14.44 12.60 18.39
C ALA A 196 12.95 12.97 18.42
N LEU A 197 12.11 12.19 17.73
CA LEU A 197 10.67 12.43 17.61
C LEU A 197 9.92 12.30 18.93
N VAL A 198 10.21 11.28 19.75
CA VAL A 198 9.55 11.10 21.05
C VAL A 198 10.07 12.11 22.08
N GLY A 199 11.36 12.47 22.01
CA GLY A 199 11.93 13.52 22.83
C GLY A 199 11.30 14.89 22.58
N GLU A 200 10.90 15.15 21.34
CA GLU A 200 10.29 16.42 20.92
C GLU A 200 8.75 16.41 21.01
N PHE A 201 8.09 15.29 20.65
CA PHE A 201 6.62 15.20 20.45
C PHE A 201 5.92 14.03 21.15
N GLY A 202 6.65 13.20 21.90
CA GLY A 202 6.20 11.91 22.42
C GLY A 202 4.94 11.93 23.29
N PRO A 203 4.85 12.81 24.30
CA PRO A 203 3.67 12.91 25.16
C PRO A 203 2.39 13.29 24.40
N GLN A 204 2.50 14.07 23.31
CA GLN A 204 1.35 14.50 22.52
C GLN A 204 0.85 13.43 21.55
N LEU A 205 1.72 12.56 21.02
CA LEU A 205 1.37 11.64 19.93
C LEU A 205 0.75 10.30 20.36
N LEU A 206 0.97 9.87 21.61
CA LEU A 206 0.55 8.54 22.08
C LEU A 206 -0.97 8.34 22.03
N GLY A 207 -1.75 9.35 22.43
CA GLY A 207 -3.20 9.32 22.35
C GLY A 207 -3.72 9.23 20.91
N THR A 208 -3.01 9.84 19.97
CA THR A 208 -3.35 9.88 18.54
C THR A 208 -3.10 8.53 17.87
N TYR A 209 -2.01 7.86 18.22
CA TYR A 209 -1.76 6.49 17.74
C TYR A 209 -2.80 5.50 18.24
N PHE A 210 -3.23 5.62 19.50
CA PHE A 210 -4.32 4.83 20.02
C PHE A 210 -5.64 5.11 19.27
N ARG A 211 -5.95 6.38 19.00
CA ARG A 211 -7.14 6.74 18.19
C ARG A 211 -7.05 6.16 16.78
N ALA A 212 -5.90 6.26 16.11
CA ALA A 212 -5.70 5.67 14.79
C ALA A 212 -5.97 4.16 14.78
N ALA A 213 -5.52 3.43 15.83
CA ALA A 213 -5.83 2.02 16.01
C ALA A 213 -7.34 1.77 16.18
N MET A 214 -7.99 2.56 17.04
CA MET A 214 -9.43 2.48 17.30
C MET A 214 -10.30 2.83 16.09
N VAL A 215 -9.80 3.60 15.14
CA VAL A 215 -10.46 3.85 13.85
C VAL A 215 -10.23 2.68 12.89
N TYR A 216 -8.98 2.21 12.77
CA TYR A 216 -8.62 1.20 11.78
C TYR A 216 -9.21 -0.18 12.08
N TYR A 217 -9.09 -0.69 13.32
CA TYR A 217 -9.49 -2.05 13.64
C TYR A 217 -10.99 -2.31 13.39
N PRO A 218 -11.92 -1.46 13.88
CA PRO A 218 -13.33 -1.61 13.56
C PRO A 218 -13.62 -1.44 12.07
N ALA A 219 -12.99 -0.48 11.40
CA ALA A 219 -13.16 -0.28 9.97
C ALA A 219 -12.71 -1.53 9.17
N SER A 220 -11.58 -2.13 9.54
CA SER A 220 -11.09 -3.36 8.91
C SER A 220 -12.02 -4.53 9.15
N LEU A 221 -12.59 -4.68 10.35
CA LEU A 221 -13.57 -5.73 10.63
C LEU A 221 -14.84 -5.54 9.81
N ILE A 222 -15.36 -4.32 9.72
CA ILE A 222 -16.51 -3.98 8.88
C ILE A 222 -16.19 -4.30 7.42
N TYR A 223 -15.03 -3.87 6.92
CA TYR A 223 -14.61 -4.14 5.55
C TYR A 223 -14.50 -5.65 5.29
N PHE A 224 -13.86 -6.38 6.20
CA PHE A 224 -13.68 -7.84 6.12
C PHE A 224 -15.02 -8.57 5.98
N PHE A 225 -15.99 -8.30 6.85
CA PHE A 225 -17.25 -9.03 6.81
C PHE A 225 -18.20 -8.52 5.74
N VAL A 226 -18.34 -7.20 5.58
CA VAL A 226 -19.35 -6.61 4.68
C VAL A 226 -18.89 -6.68 3.23
N PHE A 227 -17.69 -6.19 2.93
CA PHE A 227 -17.24 -6.07 1.54
C PHE A 227 -16.84 -7.41 0.96
N PHE A 228 -16.16 -8.29 1.70
CA PHE A 228 -15.86 -9.63 1.16
C PHE A 228 -17.11 -10.50 1.01
N THR A 229 -18.11 -10.36 1.89
CA THR A 229 -19.42 -10.99 1.65
C THR A 229 -20.09 -10.43 0.39
N PHE A 230 -20.03 -9.11 0.20
CA PHE A 230 -20.57 -8.47 -1.00
C PHE A 230 -19.86 -8.95 -2.28
N TYR A 231 -18.53 -9.01 -2.30
CA TYR A 231 -17.75 -9.50 -3.44
C TYR A 231 -18.04 -10.97 -3.75
N ALA A 232 -18.08 -11.83 -2.73
CA ALA A 232 -18.46 -13.23 -2.88
C ALA A 232 -19.91 -13.39 -3.39
N TYR A 233 -20.82 -12.51 -2.95
CA TYR A 233 -22.20 -12.47 -3.44
C TYR A 233 -22.28 -12.01 -4.91
N LEU A 234 -21.49 -11.03 -5.34
CA LEU A 234 -21.39 -10.64 -6.75
C LEU A 234 -20.84 -11.79 -7.61
N ALA A 235 -19.87 -12.54 -7.07
CA ALA A 235 -19.23 -13.66 -7.75
C ALA A 235 -20.17 -14.88 -7.92
N GLY A 236 -20.99 -15.22 -6.92
CA GLY A 236 -21.72 -16.49 -6.90
C GLY A 236 -23.03 -16.51 -6.12
N ARG A 237 -23.59 -15.34 -5.79
CA ARG A 237 -24.77 -15.19 -4.92
C ARG A 237 -24.57 -15.92 -3.59
N LYS A 238 -25.64 -16.51 -3.03
CA LYS A 238 -25.59 -17.24 -1.75
C LYS A 238 -24.55 -18.37 -1.75
N GLN A 239 -24.43 -19.10 -2.86
CA GLN A 239 -23.45 -20.19 -2.99
C GLN A 239 -22.01 -19.65 -2.96
N GLY A 240 -21.75 -18.52 -3.63
CA GLY A 240 -20.46 -17.82 -3.59
C GLY A 240 -20.07 -17.39 -2.18
N VAL A 241 -21.01 -16.82 -1.41
CA VAL A 241 -20.78 -16.44 0.00
C VAL A 241 -20.43 -17.65 0.86
N GLN A 242 -21.21 -18.73 0.74
CA GLN A 242 -20.98 -19.95 1.52
C GLN A 242 -19.62 -20.58 1.24
N ILE A 243 -19.26 -20.73 -0.04
CA ILE A 243 -18.00 -21.38 -0.42
C ILE A 243 -16.78 -20.52 -0.07
N PHE A 244 -16.91 -19.19 -0.17
CA PHE A 244 -15.86 -18.26 0.21
C PHE A 244 -15.55 -18.38 1.70
N TRP A 245 -16.54 -18.16 2.57
CA TRP A 245 -16.35 -18.16 4.02
C TRP A 245 -15.97 -19.53 4.57
N LYS A 246 -16.48 -20.62 4.00
CA LYS A 246 -16.09 -21.99 4.38
C LYS A 246 -14.60 -22.25 4.21
N ASN A 247 -13.94 -21.59 3.25
CA ASN A 247 -12.54 -21.81 2.91
C ASN A 247 -11.59 -20.69 3.39
N MET A 248 -12.11 -19.62 4.00
CA MET A 248 -11.30 -18.44 4.35
C MET A 248 -10.59 -18.54 5.70
N VAL A 249 -10.99 -19.47 6.56
CA VAL A 249 -10.41 -19.64 7.91
C VAL A 249 -8.89 -19.81 7.86
N SER A 250 -8.39 -20.70 6.99
CA SER A 250 -6.95 -20.99 6.90
C SER A 250 -6.11 -19.79 6.42
N PRO A 251 -6.46 -19.12 5.31
CA PRO A 251 -5.85 -17.84 4.92
C PRO A 251 -5.89 -16.76 6.00
N THR A 252 -7.04 -16.56 6.66
CA THR A 252 -7.19 -15.53 7.71
C THR A 252 -6.29 -15.81 8.91
N VAL A 253 -6.28 -17.04 9.42
CA VAL A 253 -5.45 -17.39 10.58
C VAL A 253 -3.97 -17.33 10.23
N THR A 254 -3.60 -17.79 9.03
CA THR A 254 -2.21 -17.75 8.57
C THR A 254 -1.73 -16.31 8.40
N SER A 255 -2.49 -15.45 7.76
CA SER A 255 -2.14 -14.02 7.57
C SER A 255 -2.10 -13.25 8.89
N LEU A 256 -3.04 -13.50 9.80
CA LEU A 256 -3.03 -12.90 11.13
C LEU A 256 -1.81 -13.32 11.96
N ALA A 257 -1.44 -14.60 11.89
CA ALA A 257 -0.27 -15.11 12.60
C ALA A 257 1.06 -14.66 11.97
N THR A 258 1.07 -14.51 10.64
CA THR A 258 2.31 -14.25 9.87
C THR A 258 2.59 -12.79 9.59
N CYS A 259 1.55 -11.95 9.54
CA CYS A 259 1.63 -10.59 9.01
C CYS A 259 2.37 -10.54 7.64
N SER A 260 2.19 -11.58 6.82
CA SER A 260 2.87 -11.67 5.52
C SER A 260 1.96 -12.25 4.43
N SER A 261 1.72 -11.43 3.39
CA SER A 261 1.01 -11.86 2.19
C SER A 261 1.76 -13.00 1.47
N ALA A 262 3.08 -12.89 1.34
CA ALA A 262 3.90 -13.92 0.70
C ALA A 262 3.84 -15.26 1.44
N ALA A 263 3.89 -15.24 2.78
CA ALA A 263 3.76 -16.47 3.58
C ALA A 263 2.37 -17.12 3.48
N SER A 264 1.35 -16.34 3.10
CA SER A 264 -0.04 -16.78 2.99
C SER A 264 -0.40 -17.33 1.61
N ILE A 265 0.48 -17.20 0.60
CA ILE A 265 0.25 -17.70 -0.77
C ILE A 265 -0.20 -19.18 -0.80
N PRO A 266 0.47 -20.13 -0.10
CA PRO A 266 0.06 -21.53 -0.14
C PRO A 266 -1.37 -21.74 0.40
N SER A 267 -1.73 -21.02 1.48
CA SER A 267 -3.07 -21.09 2.06
C SER A 267 -4.14 -20.53 1.14
N ASN A 268 -3.84 -19.44 0.42
CA ASN A 268 -4.72 -18.85 -0.59
C ASN A 268 -4.94 -19.79 -1.78
N LEU A 269 -3.87 -20.41 -2.31
CA LEU A 269 -3.96 -21.36 -3.42
C LEU A 269 -4.81 -22.59 -3.06
N GLU A 270 -4.65 -23.12 -1.85
CA GLU A 270 -5.45 -24.25 -1.37
C GLU A 270 -6.92 -23.84 -1.13
N ALA A 271 -7.17 -22.66 -0.54
CA ALA A 271 -8.53 -22.15 -0.33
C ALA A 271 -9.27 -21.95 -1.66
N THR A 272 -8.65 -21.26 -2.62
CA THR A 272 -9.21 -21.03 -3.96
C THR A 272 -9.41 -22.33 -4.76
N LYS A 273 -8.52 -23.32 -4.60
CA LYS A 273 -8.71 -24.67 -5.14
C LYS A 273 -9.96 -25.35 -4.57
N LYS A 274 -10.16 -25.31 -3.25
CA LYS A 274 -11.37 -25.84 -2.59
C LYS A 274 -12.64 -25.09 -2.97
N MET A 275 -12.53 -23.84 -3.43
CA MET A 275 -13.64 -23.07 -4.00
C MET A 275 -13.99 -23.48 -5.44
N GLY A 276 -13.25 -24.40 -6.06
CA GLY A 276 -13.49 -24.87 -7.43
C GLY A 276 -12.90 -23.98 -8.52
N ILE A 277 -12.12 -22.95 -8.15
CA ILE A 277 -11.48 -22.04 -9.11
C ILE A 277 -10.42 -22.80 -9.91
N SER A 278 -10.42 -22.60 -11.22
CA SER A 278 -9.43 -23.15 -12.16
C SER A 278 -7.99 -22.71 -11.81
N SER A 279 -7.03 -23.58 -12.10
CA SER A 279 -5.61 -23.36 -11.73
C SER A 279 -5.05 -22.08 -12.36
N ASP A 280 -5.36 -21.84 -13.64
CA ASP A 280 -4.93 -20.65 -14.37
C ASP A 280 -5.46 -19.35 -13.73
N VAL A 281 -6.72 -19.32 -13.30
CA VAL A 281 -7.27 -18.14 -12.60
C VAL A 281 -6.64 -17.99 -11.22
N ARG A 282 -6.66 -19.04 -10.39
CA ARG A 282 -6.22 -18.90 -8.99
C ARG A 282 -4.74 -18.61 -8.87
N GLU A 283 -3.88 -19.26 -9.66
CA GLU A 283 -2.44 -19.08 -9.59
C GLU A 283 -2.08 -17.66 -10.05
N THR A 284 -2.65 -17.20 -11.16
CA THR A 284 -2.46 -15.83 -11.64
C THR A 284 -2.92 -14.80 -10.62
N VAL A 285 -4.16 -14.88 -10.14
CA VAL A 285 -4.72 -13.85 -9.25
C VAL A 285 -4.07 -13.86 -7.88
N VAL A 286 -3.81 -15.01 -7.27
CA VAL A 286 -3.21 -15.08 -5.93
C VAL A 286 -1.74 -14.64 -5.95
N LEU A 287 -0.97 -15.09 -6.95
CA LEU A 287 0.46 -14.73 -7.01
C LEU A 287 0.63 -13.24 -7.32
N LEU A 288 -0.07 -12.72 -8.32
CA LEU A 288 0.01 -11.30 -8.66
C LEU A 288 -0.64 -10.42 -7.60
N GLY A 289 -1.76 -10.85 -7.02
CA GLY A 289 -2.45 -10.12 -5.95
C GLY A 289 -1.56 -9.87 -4.74
N SER A 290 -0.80 -10.88 -4.30
CA SER A 290 0.12 -10.75 -3.16
C SER A 290 1.14 -9.60 -3.29
N THR A 291 1.41 -9.16 -4.52
CA THR A 291 2.30 -8.04 -4.83
C THR A 291 1.52 -6.78 -5.20
N LEU A 292 0.53 -6.89 -6.10
CA LEU A 292 -0.12 -5.76 -6.77
C LEU A 292 -1.45 -5.32 -6.14
N HIS A 293 -1.99 -6.06 -5.17
CA HIS A 293 -3.32 -5.80 -4.61
C HIS A 293 -3.33 -5.92 -3.09
N LYS A 294 -3.58 -4.80 -2.41
CA LYS A 294 -3.53 -4.72 -0.95
C LYS A 294 -4.60 -3.78 -0.38
N ASP A 295 -5.85 -4.24 -0.34
CA ASP A 295 -6.99 -3.49 0.23
C ASP A 295 -6.73 -2.97 1.66
N GLY A 296 -6.14 -3.79 2.54
CA GLY A 296 -5.76 -3.36 3.88
C GLY A 296 -4.72 -2.23 3.87
N SER A 297 -3.75 -2.29 2.95
CA SER A 297 -2.80 -1.20 2.74
C SER A 297 -3.45 0.05 2.15
N VAL A 298 -4.49 -0.09 1.32
CA VAL A 298 -5.30 1.04 0.82
C VAL A 298 -6.03 1.73 1.98
N LEU A 299 -6.75 0.98 2.82
CA LEU A 299 -7.36 1.52 4.06
C LEU A 299 -6.30 2.21 4.92
N GLY A 300 -5.14 1.56 5.09
CA GLY A 300 -4.05 2.10 5.91
C GLY A 300 -3.48 3.38 5.32
N GLY A 301 -3.36 3.44 3.99
CA GLY A 301 -2.93 4.62 3.24
C GLY A 301 -3.84 5.81 3.49
N VAL A 302 -5.15 5.63 3.37
CA VAL A 302 -6.13 6.69 3.66
C VAL A 302 -6.04 7.16 5.12
N LEU A 303 -5.94 6.24 6.08
CA LEU A 303 -5.77 6.58 7.50
C LEU A 303 -4.52 7.44 7.72
N LYS A 304 -3.38 7.02 7.17
CA LYS A 304 -2.10 7.72 7.31
C LYS A 304 -2.15 9.10 6.68
N ILE A 305 -2.74 9.23 5.49
CA ILE A 305 -2.93 10.54 4.83
C ILE A 305 -3.78 11.45 5.71
N ALA A 306 -4.95 10.99 6.16
CA ALA A 306 -5.84 11.79 7.00
C ALA A 306 -5.19 12.15 8.35
N PHE A 307 -4.38 11.25 8.91
CA PHE A 307 -3.60 11.49 10.11
C PHE A 307 -2.56 12.61 9.89
N LEU A 308 -1.79 12.54 8.80
CA LEU A 308 -0.82 13.58 8.45
C LEU A 308 -1.50 14.93 8.23
N PHE A 309 -2.63 14.96 7.53
CA PHE A 309 -3.39 16.19 7.36
C PHE A 309 -3.77 16.81 8.71
N GLY A 310 -4.26 16.01 9.66
CA GLY A 310 -4.60 16.54 10.99
C GLY A 310 -3.40 17.03 11.80
N ILE A 311 -2.29 16.28 11.86
CA ILE A 311 -1.12 16.72 12.66
C ILE A 311 -0.40 17.95 12.09
N PHE A 312 -0.47 18.15 10.77
CA PHE A 312 0.08 19.33 10.08
C PHE A 312 -0.96 20.47 9.96
N ASN A 313 -2.11 20.36 10.63
CA ASN A 313 -3.19 21.35 10.61
C ASN A 313 -3.70 21.69 9.18
N MET A 314 -3.70 20.69 8.29
CA MET A 314 -4.25 20.79 6.94
C MET A 314 -5.67 20.25 6.89
N GLU A 315 -6.55 20.92 6.16
CA GLU A 315 -7.94 20.48 5.99
C GLU A 315 -8.01 19.23 5.09
N PHE A 316 -8.50 18.11 5.64
CA PHE A 316 -8.81 16.90 4.87
C PHE A 316 -10.21 16.99 4.23
N GLU A 317 -10.46 18.10 3.53
CA GLU A 317 -11.75 18.42 2.93
C GLU A 317 -11.62 18.82 1.46
N GLY A 318 -12.76 18.84 0.77
CA GLY A 318 -12.86 19.22 -0.63
C GLY A 318 -12.68 18.06 -1.62
N PRO A 319 -13.37 18.09 -2.78
CA PRO A 319 -13.34 17.01 -3.78
C PRO A 319 -11.93 16.68 -4.27
N LYS A 320 -11.08 17.70 -4.45
CA LYS A 320 -9.70 17.53 -4.94
C LYS A 320 -8.84 16.74 -3.94
N THR A 321 -8.85 17.14 -2.67
CA THR A 321 -8.09 16.48 -1.60
C THR A 321 -8.47 15.02 -1.47
N LEU A 322 -9.79 14.73 -1.48
CA LEU A 322 -10.31 13.37 -1.40
C LEU A 322 -9.97 12.52 -2.63
N ALA A 323 -9.99 13.11 -3.83
CA ALA A 323 -9.60 12.43 -5.06
C ALA A 323 -8.10 12.09 -5.06
N ILE A 324 -7.24 13.01 -4.64
CA ILE A 324 -5.80 12.74 -4.50
C ILE A 324 -5.56 11.66 -3.44
N ALA A 325 -6.23 11.73 -2.29
CA ALA A 325 -6.09 10.72 -1.23
C ALA A 325 -6.51 9.33 -1.72
N LEU A 326 -7.59 9.25 -2.49
CA LEU A 326 -8.02 8.02 -3.16
C LEU A 326 -6.91 7.49 -4.06
N VAL A 327 -6.41 8.28 -5.02
CA VAL A 327 -5.37 7.85 -5.96
C VAL A 327 -4.09 7.43 -5.24
N VAL A 328 -3.61 8.23 -4.28
CA VAL A 328 -2.41 7.92 -3.48
C VAL A 328 -2.59 6.61 -2.71
N SER A 329 -3.76 6.38 -2.10
CA SER A 329 -4.01 5.14 -1.37
C SER A 329 -4.05 3.90 -2.27
N LEU A 330 -4.58 4.00 -3.49
CA LEU A 330 -4.51 2.93 -4.50
C LEU A 330 -3.06 2.60 -4.87
N LEU A 331 -2.22 3.63 -5.01
CA LEU A 331 -0.79 3.47 -5.30
C LEU A 331 -0.06 2.78 -4.15
N VAL A 332 -0.36 3.14 -2.90
CA VAL A 332 0.16 2.43 -1.73
C VAL A 332 -0.23 0.94 -1.76
N GLY A 333 -1.45 0.62 -2.19
CA GLY A 333 -1.93 -0.76 -2.34
C GLY A 333 -1.25 -1.58 -3.45
N THR A 334 -0.62 -0.92 -4.44
CA THR A 334 -0.05 -1.56 -5.63
C THR A 334 1.49 -1.58 -5.66
N VAL A 335 2.13 -0.56 -5.10
CA VAL A 335 3.60 -0.35 -5.14
C VAL A 335 4.32 -1.10 -4.01
N MET A 336 3.62 -1.43 -2.94
CA MET A 336 4.18 -2.12 -1.79
C MET A 336 4.57 -3.56 -2.17
N GLY A 337 5.84 -3.96 -2.03
CA GLY A 337 6.28 -5.34 -2.28
C GLY A 337 5.66 -6.36 -1.30
N ALA A 338 5.69 -7.65 -1.63
CA ALA A 338 5.14 -8.73 -0.78
C ALA A 338 6.05 -9.13 0.41
N ILE A 339 7.21 -8.49 0.56
CA ILE A 339 8.25 -8.83 1.54
C ILE A 339 8.24 -7.88 2.76
N PRO A 340 8.75 -8.34 3.93
CA PRO A 340 8.90 -7.49 5.12
C PRO A 340 9.71 -6.22 4.83
N GLY A 341 9.25 -5.07 5.35
CA GLY A 341 9.79 -3.75 5.01
C GLY A 341 9.14 -3.08 3.79
N GLY A 342 8.30 -3.82 3.03
CA GLY A 342 7.57 -3.29 1.88
C GLY A 342 6.67 -2.10 2.23
N GLY A 343 6.03 -2.11 3.41
CA GLY A 343 5.14 -1.03 3.89
C GLY A 343 5.81 0.34 3.84
N MET A 344 7.09 0.38 4.20
CA MET A 344 7.89 1.60 4.28
C MET A 344 7.96 2.38 2.96
N ILE A 345 7.89 1.66 1.83
CA ILE A 345 7.82 2.27 0.50
C ILE A 345 6.50 3.05 0.32
N GLY A 346 5.38 2.47 0.77
CA GLY A 346 4.07 3.12 0.72
C GLY A 346 4.01 4.38 1.58
N GLU A 347 4.63 4.36 2.77
CA GLU A 347 4.75 5.55 3.60
C GLU A 347 5.56 6.66 2.91
N MET A 348 6.67 6.32 2.24
CA MET A 348 7.47 7.32 1.51
C MET A 348 6.76 7.90 0.31
N LEU A 349 5.97 7.08 -0.37
CA LEU A 349 5.13 7.52 -1.46
C LEU A 349 4.13 8.58 -0.98
N ILE A 350 3.51 8.39 0.19
CA ILE A 350 2.63 9.39 0.81
C ILE A 350 3.42 10.68 1.12
N VAL A 351 4.54 10.57 1.83
CA VAL A 351 5.35 11.74 2.23
C VAL A 351 5.81 12.53 1.01
N SER A 352 6.30 11.85 -0.02
CA SER A 352 6.82 12.49 -1.25
C SER A 352 5.71 13.15 -2.07
N LEU A 353 4.57 12.47 -2.26
CA LEU A 353 3.48 12.97 -3.09
C LEU A 353 2.85 14.23 -2.52
N TYR A 354 2.62 14.25 -1.21
CA TYR A 354 2.09 15.42 -0.51
C TYR A 354 3.15 16.47 -0.18
N GLY A 355 4.44 16.13 -0.33
CA GLY A 355 5.55 17.03 0.01
C GLY A 355 5.71 17.23 1.51
N PHE A 356 5.26 16.28 2.33
CA PHE A 356 5.48 16.33 3.77
C PHE A 356 6.98 16.30 4.10
N PRO A 357 7.38 16.95 5.19
CA PRO A 357 8.77 16.92 5.61
C PRO A 357 9.16 15.49 6.03
N PRO A 358 10.45 15.12 5.95
CA PRO A 358 10.94 13.78 6.32
C PRO A 358 10.41 13.27 7.66
N GLU A 359 10.24 14.18 8.63
CA GLU A 359 9.62 14.09 9.97
C GLU A 359 8.34 13.25 9.99
N ALA A 360 7.53 13.34 8.93
CA ALA A 360 6.27 12.62 8.81
C ALA A 360 6.43 11.10 8.66
N LEU A 361 7.54 10.62 8.09
CA LEU A 361 7.66 9.22 7.67
C LEU A 361 7.59 8.25 8.87
N PRO A 362 8.37 8.44 9.94
CA PRO A 362 8.35 7.49 11.05
C PRO A 362 7.06 7.58 11.86
N ILE A 363 6.43 8.76 11.92
CA ILE A 363 5.08 8.92 12.51
C ILE A 363 4.09 7.94 11.87
N ILE A 364 4.04 7.89 10.54
CA ILE A 364 3.12 6.99 9.85
C ILE A 364 3.65 5.55 9.75
N ALA A 365 4.96 5.32 9.87
CA ALA A 365 5.53 3.98 9.98
C ALA A 365 5.16 3.29 11.31
N ALA A 366 5.07 4.07 12.40
CA ALA A 366 4.54 3.56 13.68
C ALA A 366 3.08 3.12 13.52
N ILE A 367 2.25 3.93 12.86
CA ILE A 367 0.86 3.57 12.55
C ILE A 367 0.82 2.28 11.73
N SER A 368 1.65 2.17 10.68
CA SER A 368 1.72 0.96 9.85
C SER A 368 1.95 -0.29 10.68
N THR A 369 2.82 -0.22 11.68
CA THR A 369 3.09 -1.35 12.58
C THR A 369 1.87 -1.74 13.42
N ILE A 370 1.10 -0.76 13.91
CA ILE A 370 -0.10 -0.98 14.72
C ILE A 370 -1.22 -1.64 13.90
N ILE A 371 -1.38 -1.23 12.64
CA ILE A 371 -2.46 -1.67 11.76
C ILE A 371 -2.09 -2.91 10.92
N ASP A 372 -0.83 -3.33 10.93
CA ASP A 372 -0.29 -4.38 10.04
C ASP A 372 -1.03 -5.73 10.13
N PRO A 373 -1.38 -6.25 11.33
CA PRO A 373 -2.09 -7.53 11.40
C PRO A 373 -3.46 -7.52 10.69
N PRO A 374 -4.41 -6.61 11.01
CA PRO A 374 -5.67 -6.55 10.27
C PRO A 374 -5.47 -6.15 8.79
N ALA A 375 -4.49 -5.28 8.47
CA ALA A 375 -4.19 -4.92 7.09
C ALA A 375 -3.76 -6.14 6.26
N THR A 376 -2.87 -6.98 6.80
CA THR A 376 -2.41 -8.21 6.14
C THR A 376 -3.56 -9.18 5.94
N VAL A 377 -4.43 -9.35 6.94
CA VAL A 377 -5.63 -10.18 6.79
C VAL A 377 -6.45 -9.72 5.60
N LEU A 378 -6.77 -8.41 5.53
CA LEU A 378 -7.54 -7.85 4.41
C LEU A 378 -6.85 -8.04 3.06
N ASN A 379 -5.54 -7.85 2.99
CA ASN A 379 -4.76 -8.05 1.76
C ASN A 379 -4.88 -9.51 1.28
N VAL A 380 -4.62 -10.46 2.18
CA VAL A 380 -4.60 -11.89 1.86
C VAL A 380 -5.99 -12.43 1.51
N THR A 381 -7.02 -12.07 2.28
CA THR A 381 -8.38 -12.52 1.97
C THR A 381 -8.99 -11.77 0.79
N GLY A 382 -8.57 -10.52 0.56
CA GLY A 382 -8.90 -9.74 -0.61
C GLY A 382 -8.47 -10.42 -1.91
N ASP A 383 -7.27 -11.00 -1.95
CA ASP A 383 -6.79 -11.75 -3.12
C ASP A 383 -7.70 -12.93 -3.47
N ASN A 384 -8.21 -13.64 -2.45
CA ASN A 384 -9.18 -14.72 -2.66
C ASN A 384 -10.51 -14.16 -3.18
N ALA A 385 -10.97 -13.01 -2.65
CA ALA A 385 -12.22 -12.37 -3.08
C ALA A 385 -12.12 -11.92 -4.55
N CYS A 386 -10.99 -11.35 -4.94
CA CYS A 386 -10.69 -11.03 -6.32
C CYS A 386 -10.59 -12.27 -7.19
N ALA A 387 -10.07 -13.40 -6.68
CA ALA A 387 -10.04 -14.66 -7.41
C ALA A 387 -11.45 -15.20 -7.70
N VAL A 388 -12.38 -15.19 -6.74
CA VAL A 388 -13.78 -15.62 -7.01
C VAL A 388 -14.50 -14.68 -7.98
N MET A 389 -14.28 -13.36 -7.88
CA MET A 389 -14.85 -12.41 -8.86
C MET A 389 -14.24 -12.59 -10.25
N THR A 390 -12.93 -12.80 -10.34
CA THR A 390 -12.24 -13.05 -11.62
C THR A 390 -12.73 -14.35 -12.25
N ALA A 391 -12.87 -15.43 -11.47
CA ALA A 391 -13.44 -16.69 -11.95
C ALA A 391 -14.83 -16.48 -12.55
N ARG A 392 -15.68 -15.69 -11.88
CA ARG A 392 -17.01 -15.34 -12.37
C ARG A 392 -17.01 -14.59 -13.70
N LEU A 393 -16.07 -13.68 -13.91
CA LEU A 393 -15.92 -12.89 -15.14
C LEU A 393 -15.35 -13.74 -16.29
N VAL A 394 -14.41 -14.62 -15.98
CA VAL A 394 -13.72 -15.48 -16.95
C VAL A 394 -14.61 -16.66 -17.39
N GLU A 395 -15.20 -17.36 -16.43
CA GLU A 395 -15.90 -18.65 -16.65
C GLU A 395 -17.44 -18.53 -16.71
N GLY A 396 -17.99 -17.34 -16.42
CA GLY A 396 -19.43 -17.07 -16.56
C GLY A 396 -20.26 -17.37 -15.31
N LYS A 397 -21.60 -17.24 -15.41
CA LYS A 397 -22.49 -17.22 -14.23
C LYS A 397 -22.52 -18.53 -13.45
N ASN A 398 -22.23 -19.63 -14.13
CA ASN A 398 -22.34 -20.99 -13.61
C ASN A 398 -20.98 -21.59 -13.22
N TRP A 399 -19.94 -20.76 -13.05
CA TRP A 399 -18.59 -21.24 -12.69
C TRP A 399 -18.58 -22.13 -11.43
N ILE A 400 -19.47 -21.85 -10.46
CA ILE A 400 -19.69 -22.72 -9.28
C ILE A 400 -20.45 -24.00 -9.65
N LYS A 401 -21.57 -23.89 -10.37
CA LYS A 401 -22.47 -25.02 -10.65
C LYS A 401 -21.80 -26.08 -11.53
N ASN A 402 -20.96 -25.68 -12.47
CA ASN A 402 -20.31 -26.60 -13.40
C ASN A 402 -19.21 -27.46 -12.75
N LYS A 403 -18.82 -27.19 -11.49
CA LYS A 403 -17.70 -27.83 -10.78
C LYS A 403 -18.15 -28.74 -9.63
N PHE A 404 -19.36 -28.53 -9.12
CA PHE A 404 -19.95 -29.29 -8.00
C PHE A 404 -21.24 -30.03 -8.40
N ALA A 405 -21.48 -30.16 -9.72
CA ALA A 405 -22.57 -30.95 -10.29
C ALA A 405 -22.17 -32.43 -10.43
#